data_AF-A0AA43KG53-F1
#
_entry.id   AF-A0AA43KG53-F1
#
_cell.length_a   1.000
_cell.length_b   1.000
_cell.length_c   1.000
_cell.angle_alpha   90.00
_cell.angle_beta   90.00
_cell.angle_gamma   90.00
#
_symmetry.space_group_name_H-M   'P 1'
#
loop_
_entity.id
_entity.type
_entity.pdbx_description
1 polymer ?
#
loop_
_entity_poly.entity_id
_entity_poly.type
_entity_poly.pdbx_seq_one_letter_code
_entity_poly.pdbx_strand_id
1 'polypeptide(L)'
;MNKKTILSLLSTPMLVSSILAMGTMVNQAQAAELEKENTNNKFTCIRNEHIRRPVCARASALAQIPEYQAGIEFSATENEVPLLAFNIEESDMAVKLFNCDCPACINTLRQMRGITPLVY
;
A
#
# COMPACT_ATOMS: atom_id res chain seq x y z
N MET A 1 15.96 -7.53 -69.97
CA MET A 1 15.37 -6.98 -68.73
C MET A 1 13.93 -6.57 -69.02
N ASN A 2 12.93 -7.29 -68.48
CA ASN A 2 11.52 -7.17 -68.87
C ASN A 2 10.81 -6.08 -68.05
N LYS A 3 10.58 -4.91 -68.67
CA LYS A 3 9.85 -3.75 -68.12
C LYS A 3 8.46 -4.04 -67.50
N LYS A 4 7.91 -5.23 -67.74
CA LYS A 4 6.64 -5.71 -67.16
C LYS A 4 6.78 -6.14 -65.69
N THR A 5 7.96 -6.57 -65.25
CA THR A 5 8.18 -6.99 -63.85
C THR A 5 8.38 -5.81 -62.91
N ILE A 6 8.89 -4.68 -63.41
CA ILE A 6 9.08 -3.44 -62.65
C ILE A 6 7.72 -2.79 -62.34
N LEU A 7 6.77 -2.84 -63.29
CA LEU A 7 5.45 -2.25 -63.11
C LEU A 7 4.55 -3.03 -62.13
N SER A 8 4.85 -4.32 -61.89
CA SER A 8 4.12 -5.17 -60.95
C SER A 8 4.55 -4.99 -59.48
N LEU A 9 5.69 -4.32 -59.24
CA LEU A 9 6.22 -4.07 -57.89
C LEU A 9 5.70 -2.77 -57.27
N LEU A 10 5.03 -1.91 -58.03
CA LEU A 10 4.48 -0.64 -57.53
C LEU A 10 3.05 -0.74 -56.95
N SER A 11 2.33 -1.84 -57.16
CA SER A 11 0.89 -1.88 -56.83
C SER A 11 0.52 -2.45 -55.46
N THR A 12 1.40 -3.12 -54.72
CA THR A 12 1.03 -3.67 -53.40
C THR A 12 2.24 -3.93 -52.52
N PRO A 13 2.62 -2.96 -51.67
CA PRO A 13 2.91 -3.29 -50.28
C PRO A 13 2.28 -2.24 -49.36
N MET A 14 0.95 -2.19 -49.32
CA MET A 14 0.19 -1.31 -48.40
C MET A 14 -0.59 -2.12 -47.36
N LEU A 15 -0.10 -3.29 -46.93
CA LEU A 15 -0.74 -4.10 -45.87
C LEU A 15 0.25 -4.83 -44.96
N VAL A 16 1.39 -4.21 -44.58
CA VAL A 16 2.27 -4.78 -43.54
C VAL A 16 2.77 -3.73 -42.53
N SER A 17 1.97 -2.71 -42.20
CA SER A 17 2.35 -1.70 -41.19
C SER A 17 1.42 -1.65 -39.96
N SER A 18 0.46 -2.56 -39.80
CA SER A 18 -0.60 -2.41 -38.79
C SER A 18 -0.51 -3.36 -37.57
N ILE A 19 0.68 -3.75 -37.11
CA ILE A 19 0.79 -4.49 -35.82
C ILE A 19 1.80 -3.86 -34.83
N LEU A 20 2.53 -2.80 -35.20
CA LEU A 20 3.54 -2.20 -34.31
C LEU A 20 3.02 -1.04 -33.42
N ALA A 21 1.72 -0.75 -33.42
CA ALA A 21 1.14 0.35 -32.65
C ALA A 21 0.52 -0.05 -31.30
N MET A 22 0.61 -1.32 -30.90
CA MET A 22 0.19 -1.78 -29.56
C MET A 22 1.39 -2.19 -28.68
N GLY A 23 2.59 -1.68 -28.97
CA GLY A 23 3.81 -1.97 -28.19
C GLY A 23 4.09 -0.99 -27.05
N THR A 24 3.40 0.15 -26.98
CA THR A 24 3.79 1.27 -26.10
C THR A 24 2.63 1.76 -25.24
N MET A 25 2.13 0.90 -24.35
CA MET A 25 1.59 1.34 -23.05
C MET A 25 1.26 0.12 -22.19
N VAL A 26 2.30 -0.58 -21.78
CA VAL A 26 2.26 -1.35 -20.54
C VAL A 26 3.20 -0.67 -19.56
N ASN A 27 2.76 0.47 -19.02
CA ASN A 27 3.09 0.85 -17.65
C ASN A 27 2.34 -0.11 -16.71
N GLN A 28 2.64 -1.40 -16.81
CA GLN A 28 2.36 -2.27 -15.68
C GLN A 28 3.43 -1.90 -14.67
N ALA A 29 3.02 -1.24 -13.59
CA ALA A 29 3.76 -1.26 -12.34
C ALA A 29 3.78 -2.72 -11.88
N GLN A 30 4.61 -3.55 -12.53
CA GLN A 30 4.89 -4.89 -12.08
C GLN A 30 5.59 -4.71 -10.74
N ALA A 31 4.96 -5.22 -9.69
CA ALA A 31 5.67 -5.55 -8.47
C ALA A 31 6.67 -6.64 -8.86
N ALA A 32 7.87 -6.22 -9.24
CA ALA A 32 9.02 -7.12 -9.31
C ALA A 32 9.08 -7.81 -7.94
N GLU A 33 9.00 -9.14 -7.96
CA GLU A 33 9.19 -9.95 -6.77
C GLU A 33 10.59 -9.63 -6.24
N LEU A 34 10.63 -8.85 -5.16
CA LEU A 34 11.87 -8.34 -4.60
C LEU A 34 12.67 -9.52 -4.04
N GLU A 35 13.73 -9.85 -4.76
CA GLU A 35 14.92 -10.55 -4.31
C GLU A 35 15.22 -10.14 -2.85
N LYS A 36 14.86 -11.02 -1.90
CA LYS A 36 15.19 -11.01 -0.47
C LYS A 36 15.65 -9.64 0.06
N GLU A 37 14.85 -8.61 -0.16
CA GLU A 37 15.30 -7.24 0.09
C GLU A 37 15.26 -7.00 1.58
N ASN A 38 16.34 -6.39 2.07
CA ASN A 38 16.51 -5.92 3.43
C ASN A 38 15.17 -5.41 4.01
N THR A 39 14.60 -6.14 4.96
CA THR A 39 13.22 -5.95 5.47
C THR A 39 12.97 -4.52 5.98
N ASN A 40 14.06 -3.80 6.26
CA ASN A 40 14.10 -2.41 6.67
C ASN A 40 13.56 -1.40 5.64
N ASN A 41 13.61 -1.70 4.34
CA ASN A 41 13.15 -0.82 3.26
C ASN A 41 11.72 -1.12 2.80
N LYS A 42 11.07 -2.16 3.33
CA LYS A 42 9.70 -2.49 2.97
C LYS A 42 8.75 -1.38 3.40
N PHE A 43 7.94 -0.87 2.49
CA PHE A 43 6.84 0.05 2.81
C PHE A 43 5.54 -0.74 2.97
N THR A 44 4.79 -0.41 4.02
CA THR A 44 3.40 -0.83 4.18
C THR A 44 2.53 0.37 3.90
N CYS A 45 1.59 0.21 2.96
CA CYS A 45 0.63 1.24 2.58
C CYS A 45 -0.78 0.77 2.90
N ILE A 46 -1.61 1.67 3.40
CA ILE A 46 -3.00 1.37 3.70
C ILE A 46 -3.89 2.57 3.39
N ARG A 47 -5.13 2.29 3.00
CA ARG A 47 -6.16 3.32 2.87
C ARG A 47 -6.79 3.52 4.24
N ASN A 48 -6.67 4.74 4.78
CA ASN A 48 -7.38 5.10 5.99
C ASN A 48 -8.75 5.69 5.61
N GLU A 49 -9.83 5.07 6.07
CA GLU A 49 -11.19 5.48 5.74
C GLU A 49 -11.61 6.80 6.39
N HIS A 50 -11.00 7.18 7.52
CA HIS A 50 -11.30 8.43 8.19
C HIS A 50 -10.74 9.64 7.42
N ILE A 51 -9.47 9.57 6.99
CA ILE A 51 -8.83 10.66 6.23
C ILE A 51 -8.93 10.50 4.70
N ARG A 52 -9.56 9.42 4.24
CA ARG A 52 -9.88 9.13 2.81
C ARG A 52 -8.68 9.15 1.85
N ARG A 53 -7.46 8.96 2.36
CA ARG A 53 -6.22 8.93 1.55
C ARG A 53 -5.37 7.70 1.89
N PRO A 54 -4.60 7.16 0.93
CA PRO A 54 -3.59 6.16 1.23
C PRO A 54 -2.43 6.80 2.00
N VAL A 55 -1.94 6.09 3.02
CA VAL A 55 -0.74 6.47 3.78
C VAL A 55 0.21 5.30 3.80
N CYS A 56 1.49 5.58 3.57
CA CYS A 56 2.57 4.60 3.56
C CYS A 56 3.57 4.91 4.67
N ALA A 57 4.02 3.86 5.35
CA ALA A 57 5.09 3.94 6.33
C ALA A 57 6.10 2.82 6.08
N ARG A 58 7.36 3.05 6.43
CA ARG A 58 8.37 1.98 6.40
C ARG A 58 8.09 0.97 7.51
N ALA A 59 8.30 -0.30 7.24
CA ALA A 59 8.22 -1.37 8.22
C ALA A 59 9.15 -1.10 9.42
N SER A 60 10.34 -0.54 9.17
CA SER A 60 11.28 -0.10 10.20
C SER A 60 10.76 1.04 11.10
N ALA A 61 9.87 1.90 10.59
CA ALA A 61 9.21 2.92 11.42
C ALA A 61 8.10 2.31 12.28
N LEU A 62 7.32 1.38 11.70
CA LEU A 62 6.24 0.69 12.41
C LEU A 62 6.75 -0.25 13.51
N ALA A 63 7.92 -0.84 13.33
CA ALA A 63 8.58 -1.70 14.32
C ALA A 63 9.14 -0.94 15.54
N GLN A 64 9.24 0.40 15.47
CA GLN A 64 9.68 1.22 16.60
C GLN A 64 8.58 1.43 17.64
N ILE A 65 7.31 1.21 17.27
CA ILE A 65 6.22 1.27 18.24
C ILE A 65 6.33 0.02 19.13
N PRO A 66 6.46 0.19 20.46
CA PRO A 66 6.41 -0.93 21.38
C PRO A 66 5.14 -1.76 21.17
N GLU A 67 5.25 -3.09 21.29
CA GLU A 67 4.06 -3.92 21.32
C GLU A 67 3.32 -3.63 22.62
N TYR A 68 2.02 -3.30 22.51
CA TYR A 68 1.20 -3.03 23.67
C TYR A 68 1.02 -4.35 24.44
N GLN A 69 1.77 -4.50 25.53
CA GLN A 69 1.40 -5.46 26.55
C GLN A 69 0.24 -4.85 27.30
N ALA A 70 -0.94 -5.45 27.15
CA ALA A 70 -2.05 -5.15 28.04
C ALA A 70 -1.56 -5.43 29.47
N GLY A 71 -1.12 -4.40 30.17
CA GLY A 71 -0.89 -4.45 31.59
C GLY A 71 -2.18 -4.99 32.19
N ILE A 72 -2.08 -6.14 32.84
CA ILE A 72 -3.12 -6.58 33.77
C ILE A 72 -3.23 -5.43 34.76
N GLU A 73 -4.22 -4.55 34.63
CA GLU A 73 -4.76 -3.66 35.67
C GLU A 73 -5.59 -2.53 35.02
N PHE A 74 -6.84 -2.83 34.76
CA PHE A 74 -7.90 -2.03 35.38
C PHE A 74 -8.97 -3.03 35.78
N SER A 75 -9.12 -3.28 37.08
CA SER A 75 -10.30 -3.97 37.60
C SER A 75 -11.51 -3.17 37.16
N ALA A 76 -12.14 -3.59 36.05
CA ALA A 76 -13.44 -3.11 35.66
C ALA A 76 -14.40 -3.51 36.78
N THR A 77 -14.65 -2.59 37.69
CA THR A 77 -15.88 -2.58 38.47
C THR A 77 -17.03 -2.69 37.47
N GLU A 78 -18.03 -3.53 37.73
CA GLU A 78 -19.05 -4.03 36.77
C GLU A 78 -19.87 -2.97 35.99
N ASN A 79 -19.56 -1.69 36.10
CA ASN A 79 -20.24 -0.55 35.47
C ASN A 79 -19.32 0.39 34.67
N GLU A 80 -18.04 0.08 34.51
CA GLU A 80 -17.11 0.92 33.73
C GLU A 80 -16.95 0.37 32.31
N VAL A 81 -17.37 1.17 31.33
CA VAL A 81 -17.08 0.94 29.91
C VAL A 81 -15.58 0.69 29.79
N PRO A 82 -15.12 -0.44 29.20
CA PRO A 82 -13.70 -0.72 29.06
C PRO A 82 -13.06 0.47 28.35
N LEU A 83 -12.29 1.27 29.09
CA LEU A 83 -11.50 2.34 28.50
C LEU A 83 -10.55 1.66 27.53
N LEU A 84 -10.70 1.99 26.24
CA LEU A 84 -9.80 1.51 25.22
C LEU A 84 -8.39 1.95 25.59
N ALA A 85 -7.56 1.00 26.00
CA ALA A 85 -6.19 1.27 26.36
C ALA A 85 -5.37 1.43 25.08
N PHE A 86 -5.07 2.68 24.74
CA PHE A 86 -4.15 3.05 23.67
C PHE A 86 -2.79 3.36 24.27
N ASN A 87 -1.73 2.95 23.57
CA ASN A 87 -0.39 3.32 23.96
C ASN A 87 -0.06 4.76 23.49
N ILE A 88 0.74 5.52 24.24
CA ILE A 88 1.13 6.90 23.87
C ILE A 88 1.88 6.88 22.54
N GLU A 89 2.80 5.93 22.34
CA GLU A 89 3.57 5.82 21.09
C GLU A 89 2.68 5.43 19.90
N GLU A 90 1.57 4.71 20.11
CA GLU A 90 0.59 4.45 19.06
C GLU A 90 -0.18 5.71 18.69
N SER A 91 -0.57 6.52 19.67
CA SER A 91 -1.22 7.81 19.45
C SER A 91 -0.29 8.76 18.68
N ASP A 92 0.94 8.97 19.15
CA ASP A 92 1.92 9.85 18.51
C ASP A 92 2.18 9.44 17.05
N MET A 93 2.29 8.14 16.78
CA MET A 93 2.49 7.66 15.42
C MET A 93 1.23 7.82 14.56
N ALA A 94 0.03 7.62 15.12
CA ALA A 94 -1.22 7.88 14.42
C ALA A 94 -1.37 9.37 14.07
N VAL A 95 -1.05 10.28 14.99
CA VAL A 95 -0.98 11.72 14.71
C VAL A 95 0.03 12.00 13.61
N LYS A 96 1.22 11.40 13.64
CA LYS A 96 2.24 11.63 12.62
C LYS A 96 1.82 11.17 11.22
N LEU A 97 1.15 10.03 11.10
CA LEU A 97 0.78 9.43 9.81
C LEU A 97 -0.55 9.96 9.27
N PHE A 98 -1.53 10.13 10.15
CA PHE A 98 -2.91 10.43 9.81
C PHE A 98 -3.35 11.83 10.24
N ASN A 99 -2.54 12.55 11.01
CA ASN A 99 -2.89 13.83 11.61
C ASN A 99 -4.14 13.74 12.52
N CYS A 100 -4.37 12.55 13.09
CA CYS A 100 -5.51 12.19 13.94
C CYS A 100 -5.22 10.88 14.68
N ASP A 101 -5.57 10.81 15.97
CA ASP A 101 -5.42 9.66 16.86
C ASP A 101 -6.76 9.03 17.28
N CYS A 102 -7.82 9.23 16.50
CA CYS A 102 -9.10 8.60 16.79
C CYS A 102 -9.00 7.06 16.70
N PRO A 103 -9.93 6.30 17.33
CA PRO A 103 -9.89 4.84 17.34
C PRO A 103 -9.80 4.20 15.94
N ALA A 104 -10.45 4.81 14.93
CA ALA A 104 -10.37 4.36 13.54
C ALA A 104 -8.96 4.53 12.94
N CYS A 105 -8.29 5.67 13.22
CA CYS A 105 -6.92 5.91 12.78
C CYS A 105 -5.92 4.97 13.49
N ILE A 106 -6.10 4.74 14.80
CA ILE A 106 -5.26 3.80 15.55
C ILE A 106 -5.46 2.38 15.03
N ASN A 107 -6.70 1.95 14.78
CA ASN A 107 -6.96 0.63 14.18
C ASN A 107 -6.35 0.47 12.80
N THR A 108 -6.34 1.55 12.01
CA THR A 108 -5.65 1.55 10.72
C THR A 108 -4.13 1.40 10.90
N LEU A 109 -3.52 2.07 11.88
CA LEU A 109 -2.11 1.87 12.25
C LEU A 109 -1.83 0.42 12.66
N ARG A 110 -2.69 -0.17 13.49
CA ARG A 110 -2.59 -1.57 13.92
C ARG A 110 -2.68 -2.55 12.75
N GLN A 111 -3.55 -2.28 11.79
CA GLN A 111 -3.63 -3.05 10.56
C GLN A 111 -2.34 -2.96 9.73
N MET A 112 -1.68 -1.78 9.67
CA MET A 112 -0.36 -1.66 9.02
C MET A 112 0.73 -2.47 9.74
N ARG A 113 0.61 -2.63 11.06
CA ARG A 113 1.52 -3.44 11.88
C ARG A 113 1.18 -4.94 11.86
N GLY A 114 0.03 -5.33 11.31
CA GLY A 114 -0.45 -6.71 11.32
C GLY A 114 -0.93 -7.19 12.69
N ILE A 115 -1.34 -6.27 13.58
CA ILE A 115 -1.86 -6.60 14.91
C ILE A 115 -3.36 -6.38 15.01
N THR A 116 -3.99 -7.01 15.98
CA THR A 116 -5.45 -7.00 16.17
C THR A 116 -5.98 -5.58 16.41
N PRO A 117 -7.02 -5.14 15.69
CA PRO A 117 -7.67 -3.86 15.95
C PRO A 117 -8.36 -3.86 17.31
N LEU A 118 -8.51 -2.68 17.88
CA LEU A 118 -9.35 -2.46 19.03
C LEU A 118 -10.83 -2.52 18.63
N VAL A 119 -11.62 -3.26 19.39
CA VAL A 119 -13.07 -3.33 19.22
C VAL A 119 -13.67 -2.13 19.95
N TYR A 120 -14.44 -1.31 19.22
CA TYR A 120 -15.20 -0.18 19.74
C TYR A 120 -16.69 -0.54 19.85
#